data_AF-A0A2K3DR33-F1
#
_entry.id   AF-A0A2K3DR33-F1
#
_cell.length_a   1.000
_cell.length_b   1.000
_cell.length_c   1.000
_cell.angle_alpha   90.00
_cell.angle_beta   90.00
_cell.angle_gamma   90.00
#
_symmetry.space_group_name_H-M   'P 1'
#
loop_
_entity.id
_entity.type
_entity.pdbx_description
1 polymer ?
#
loop_
_entity_poly.entity_id
_entity_poly.type
_entity_poly.pdbx_seq_one_letter_code
_entity_poly.pdbx_strand_id
1 'polypeptide(L)'
;MSKRVRDSADIQSEIDHVTRQIDDADAQVRKAEDAVQSATSARDEAQAKVDETAEQLKCPDISEQERSALVAELQMRKARLITAQKDLERLSKREEQLREEELQLREEKLQLHKRELQLREEKLQLLKEEEQLNDPSSALAEQLLGPDLPAPPEVDALYNFMTTPPAAPIPVWGKLPSAPHEHFTAAKGDLASAFNHSLSGLLVQGSTEMFTVNIENTVVVSLLVALDVALPDKSCIGLVVERDQQDSSSMIAVTSPSGSSLRPDGVLRDQAGGRLLAKWEDKAQGLLDDAVNDLHKKTAIWTPLYYGNIKYLPCFAAAGAKLQFYAILAEGGLTTRPHPMSPTYDLTKPIDRARAVMATVKFYQLLKAQRACYPQYVLPAAQELSAKHPIAGFTRSVYFRTDELTLRKRVVPWERFAAWCGVSLSDMQRLYRSTVGQQGLVHAVRGPSDEEDNTYSVDLAPVGLCSGDALPRNEMEARDMIHGLLHGLAALHKAGFVHRDLRWDNVACCAREPRRWFLIDLECSAAADAEVLTGFQLMGWETGVTLVNGRYTRESDIYQLGRLVEKACERLELSDAAKEFMSALLTRPTQQRSSAARLLSNKWISCVGAACRAAGAQPGER
;
A
#
# COMPACT_ATOMS: atom_id res chain seq x y z
N MET A 1 -36.92 2.07 -22.87
CA MET A 1 -36.33 3.37 -22.45
C MET A 1 -36.08 4.23 -23.68
N SER A 2 -37.13 4.89 -24.19
CA SER A 2 -37.09 5.67 -25.44
C SER A 2 -36.94 7.16 -25.15
N LYS A 3 -35.77 7.58 -24.67
CA LYS A 3 -35.30 8.97 -24.85
C LYS A 3 -34.36 8.93 -26.04
N ARG A 4 -34.68 9.68 -27.11
CA ARG A 4 -33.83 9.83 -28.29
C ARG A 4 -32.42 10.24 -27.84
N VAL A 5 -31.49 9.30 -27.84
CA VAL A 5 -30.06 9.61 -27.82
C VAL A 5 -29.81 10.27 -29.17
N ARG A 6 -29.37 11.54 -29.19
CA ARG A 6 -28.94 12.19 -30.43
C ARG A 6 -27.69 11.45 -30.90
N ASP A 7 -27.66 11.03 -32.15
CA ASP A 7 -26.55 10.24 -32.66
C ASP A 7 -25.33 11.12 -32.95
N SER A 8 -24.13 10.54 -32.88
CA SER A 8 -22.86 11.21 -33.24
C SER A 8 -22.91 11.86 -34.63
N ALA A 9 -23.75 11.33 -35.53
CA ALA A 9 -23.97 11.88 -36.86
C ALA A 9 -24.69 13.24 -36.84
N ASP A 10 -25.60 13.47 -35.89
CA ASP A 10 -26.32 14.74 -35.76
C ASP A 10 -25.37 15.86 -35.32
N ILE A 11 -24.46 15.57 -34.38
CA ILE A 11 -23.47 16.54 -33.88
C ILE A 11 -22.41 16.85 -34.95
N GLN A 12 -21.97 15.86 -35.73
CA GLN A 12 -21.06 16.10 -36.84
C GLN A 12 -21.69 17.05 -37.88
N SER A 13 -22.99 16.88 -38.18
CA SER A 13 -23.70 17.79 -39.07
C SER A 13 -23.79 19.22 -38.52
N GLU A 14 -23.92 19.40 -37.20
CA GLU A 14 -23.89 20.71 -36.55
C GLU A 14 -22.48 21.34 -36.62
N ILE A 15 -21.42 20.56 -36.38
CA ILE A 15 -20.02 20.99 -36.53
C ILE A 15 -19.74 21.49 -37.96
N ASP A 16 -20.21 20.75 -38.97
CA ASP A 16 -20.04 21.12 -40.38
C ASP A 16 -20.84 22.37 -40.76
N HIS A 17 -21.97 22.61 -40.07
CA HIS A 17 -22.74 23.84 -40.23
C HIS A 17 -22.01 25.05 -39.64
N VAL A 18 -21.58 24.97 -38.38
CA VAL A 18 -20.85 26.06 -37.70
C VAL A 18 -19.52 26.35 -38.39
N THR A 19 -18.84 25.33 -38.92
CA THR A 19 -17.58 25.53 -39.69
C THR A 19 -17.82 26.41 -40.91
N ARG A 20 -18.91 26.21 -41.65
CA ARG A 20 -19.26 27.06 -42.79
C ARG A 20 -19.58 28.50 -42.37
N GLN A 21 -20.17 28.69 -41.19
CA GLN A 21 -20.45 30.03 -40.65
C GLN A 21 -19.15 30.74 -40.23
N ILE A 22 -18.18 30.02 -39.66
CA ILE A 22 -16.85 30.56 -39.36
C ILE A 22 -16.14 30.99 -40.65
N ASP A 23 -16.16 30.16 -41.70
CA ASP A 23 -15.51 30.51 -42.98
C ASP A 23 -16.10 31.79 -43.60
N ASP A 24 -17.42 31.96 -43.49
CA ASP A 24 -18.11 33.19 -43.94
C ASP A 24 -17.76 34.39 -43.05
N ALA A 25 -17.75 34.23 -41.73
CA ALA A 25 -17.36 35.27 -40.78
C ALA A 25 -15.90 35.72 -41.01
N ASP A 26 -14.95 34.78 -41.19
CA ASP A 26 -13.54 35.06 -41.49
C ASP A 26 -13.39 35.86 -42.80
N ALA A 27 -14.24 35.59 -43.80
CA ALA A 27 -14.25 36.36 -45.04
C ALA A 27 -14.79 37.79 -44.82
N GLN A 28 -15.82 37.95 -43.98
CA GLN A 28 -16.37 39.26 -43.64
C GLN A 28 -15.40 40.12 -42.81
N VAL A 29 -14.70 39.52 -41.83
CA VAL A 29 -13.68 40.18 -41.01
C VAL A 29 -12.53 40.68 -41.88
N ARG A 30 -11.96 39.84 -42.75
CA ARG A 30 -10.89 40.26 -43.68
C ARG A 30 -11.30 41.45 -44.55
N LYS A 31 -12.53 41.42 -45.07
CA LYS A 31 -13.06 42.54 -45.87
C LYS A 31 -13.22 43.82 -45.04
N ALA A 32 -13.58 43.71 -43.76
CA ALA A 32 -13.69 44.84 -42.86
C ALA A 32 -12.31 45.41 -42.46
N GLU A 33 -11.32 44.54 -42.20
CA GLU A 33 -9.93 44.93 -41.95
C GLU A 33 -9.35 45.73 -43.13
N ASP A 34 -9.54 45.25 -44.36
CA ASP A 34 -9.11 45.96 -45.58
C ASP A 34 -9.76 47.35 -45.71
N ALA A 35 -11.04 47.46 -45.33
CA ALA A 35 -11.78 48.72 -45.36
C ALA A 35 -11.29 49.70 -44.27
N VAL A 36 -10.98 49.20 -43.06
CA VAL A 36 -10.41 49.99 -41.97
C VAL A 36 -9.00 50.48 -42.32
N GLN A 37 -8.18 49.62 -42.93
CA GLN A 37 -6.86 49.99 -43.42
C GLN A 37 -6.93 51.11 -44.47
N SER A 38 -7.86 50.97 -45.42
CA SER A 38 -8.11 51.99 -46.46
C SER A 38 -8.58 53.32 -45.85
N ALA A 39 -9.50 53.27 -44.89
CA ALA A 39 -10.01 54.45 -44.20
C ALA A 39 -8.93 55.13 -43.33
N THR A 40 -8.02 54.36 -42.73
CA THR A 40 -6.88 54.86 -41.97
C THR A 40 -5.93 55.64 -42.88
N SER A 41 -5.58 55.08 -44.04
CA SER A 41 -4.75 55.79 -45.03
C SER A 41 -5.41 57.09 -45.52
N ALA A 42 -6.73 57.08 -45.75
CA ALA A 42 -7.46 58.28 -46.15
C ALA A 42 -7.49 59.37 -45.06
N ARG A 43 -7.62 58.97 -43.78
CA ARG A 43 -7.51 59.88 -42.63
C ARG A 43 -6.12 60.50 -42.55
N ASP A 44 -5.07 59.69 -42.70
CA ASP A 44 -3.67 60.14 -42.63
C ASP A 44 -3.35 61.14 -43.73
N GLU A 45 -3.81 60.87 -44.95
CA GLU A 45 -3.66 61.79 -46.07
C GLU A 45 -4.42 63.11 -45.84
N ALA A 46 -5.65 63.03 -45.29
CA ALA A 46 -6.41 64.22 -44.94
C ALA A 46 -5.74 65.04 -43.83
N GLN A 47 -5.15 64.38 -42.83
CA GLN A 47 -4.41 65.02 -41.74
C GLN A 47 -3.15 65.70 -42.27
N ALA A 48 -2.35 65.01 -43.09
CA ALA A 48 -1.15 65.58 -43.71
C ALA A 48 -1.46 66.85 -44.52
N LYS A 49 -2.57 66.84 -45.27
CA LYS A 49 -3.05 68.02 -46.00
C LYS A 49 -3.48 69.16 -45.07
N VAL A 50 -4.09 68.87 -43.92
CA VAL A 50 -4.42 69.89 -42.91
C VAL A 50 -3.15 70.51 -42.34
N ASP A 51 -2.16 69.68 -41.99
CA ASP A 51 -0.90 70.13 -41.40
C ASP A 51 -0.08 70.98 -42.38
N GLU A 52 0.00 70.56 -43.66
CA GLU A 52 0.64 71.33 -44.73
C GLU A 52 0.05 72.74 -44.87
N THR A 53 -1.28 72.86 -44.95
CA THR A 53 -1.95 74.18 -45.06
C THR A 53 -1.77 75.00 -43.78
N ALA A 54 -1.76 74.35 -42.60
CA ALA A 54 -1.51 75.02 -41.33
C ALA A 54 -0.08 75.57 -41.23
N GLU A 55 0.92 74.88 -41.76
CA GLU A 55 2.31 75.37 -41.84
C GLU A 55 2.43 76.55 -42.81
N GLN A 56 1.76 76.51 -43.98
CA GLN A 56 1.76 77.63 -44.93
C GLN A 56 1.21 78.92 -44.31
N LEU A 57 0.21 78.82 -43.42
CA LEU A 57 -0.37 79.95 -42.68
C LEU A 57 0.58 80.60 -41.66
N LYS A 58 1.67 79.92 -41.27
CA LYS A 58 2.67 80.45 -40.33
C LYS A 58 3.73 81.34 -41.00
N CYS A 59 3.79 81.37 -42.34
CA CYS A 59 4.77 82.17 -43.07
C CYS A 59 4.46 83.68 -42.89
N PRO A 60 5.44 84.51 -42.45
CA PRO A 60 5.20 85.91 -42.08
C PRO A 60 4.95 86.85 -43.27
N ASP A 61 5.31 86.45 -44.50
CA ASP A 61 5.29 87.32 -45.70
C ASP A 61 4.07 87.10 -46.62
N ILE A 62 2.99 86.47 -46.13
CA ILE A 62 1.78 86.20 -46.93
C ILE A 62 0.84 87.42 -46.97
N SER A 63 0.28 87.72 -48.14
CA SER A 63 -0.70 88.82 -48.28
C SER A 63 -2.01 88.49 -47.56
N GLU A 64 -2.78 89.52 -47.18
CA GLU A 64 -4.05 89.34 -46.47
C GLU A 64 -5.08 88.54 -47.30
N GLN A 65 -5.03 88.67 -48.63
CA GLN A 65 -5.90 87.93 -49.55
C GLN A 65 -5.51 86.44 -49.64
N GLU A 66 -4.21 86.13 -49.70
CA GLU A 66 -3.69 84.74 -49.66
C GLU A 66 -3.96 84.08 -48.32
N ARG A 67 -3.80 84.82 -47.22
CA ARG A 67 -4.11 84.36 -45.87
C ARG A 67 -5.59 83.98 -45.74
N SER A 68 -6.50 84.79 -46.27
CA SER A 68 -7.95 84.50 -46.27
C SER A 68 -8.28 83.24 -47.07
N ALA A 69 -7.66 83.06 -48.25
CA ALA A 69 -7.84 81.87 -49.08
C ALA A 69 -7.34 80.59 -48.39
N LEU A 70 -6.15 80.62 -47.77
CA LEU A 70 -5.58 79.51 -47.02
C LEU A 70 -6.41 79.14 -45.78
N VAL A 71 -7.03 80.13 -45.11
CA VAL A 71 -7.95 79.86 -43.99
C VAL A 71 -9.21 79.14 -44.47
N ALA A 72 -9.80 79.55 -45.60
CA ALA A 72 -10.95 78.86 -46.18
C ALA A 72 -10.60 77.43 -46.62
N GLU A 73 -9.42 77.23 -47.21
CA GLU A 73 -8.92 75.91 -47.58
C GLU A 73 -8.65 75.02 -46.36
N LEU A 74 -8.06 75.58 -45.30
CA LEU A 74 -7.84 74.88 -44.03
C LEU A 74 -9.17 74.42 -43.41
N GLN A 75 -10.22 75.27 -43.44
CA GLN A 75 -11.55 74.90 -42.96
C GLN A 75 -12.14 73.74 -43.78
N MET A 76 -12.01 73.78 -45.10
CA MET A 76 -12.47 72.70 -45.97
C MET A 76 -11.71 71.38 -45.73
N ARG A 77 -10.38 71.45 -45.60
CA ARG A 77 -9.52 70.29 -45.30
C ARG A 77 -9.84 69.69 -43.92
N LYS A 78 -10.08 70.53 -42.90
CA LYS A 78 -10.54 70.09 -41.57
C LYS A 78 -11.90 69.39 -41.62
N ALA A 79 -12.86 69.87 -42.42
CA ALA A 79 -14.16 69.21 -42.59
C ALA A 79 -14.02 67.82 -43.25
N ARG A 80 -13.12 67.68 -44.22
CA ARG A 80 -12.78 66.39 -44.84
C ARG A 80 -12.11 65.43 -43.85
N LEU A 81 -11.18 65.92 -43.04
CA LEU A 81 -10.55 65.13 -41.97
C LEU A 81 -11.60 64.61 -40.96
N ILE A 82 -12.53 65.45 -40.51
CA ILE A 82 -13.62 65.04 -39.61
C ILE A 82 -14.49 63.94 -40.24
N THR A 83 -14.75 64.04 -41.55
CA THR A 83 -15.53 63.02 -42.27
C THR A 83 -14.77 61.70 -42.33
N ALA A 84 -13.48 61.73 -42.69
CA ALA A 84 -12.63 60.55 -42.71
C ALA A 84 -12.48 59.90 -41.32
N GLN A 85 -12.41 60.70 -40.24
CA GLN A 85 -12.38 60.21 -38.85
C GLN A 85 -13.69 59.49 -38.48
N LYS A 86 -14.86 60.03 -38.85
CA LYS A 86 -16.16 59.39 -38.60
C LYS A 86 -16.33 58.09 -39.37
N ASP A 87 -15.88 58.05 -40.62
CA ASP A 87 -15.93 56.84 -41.45
C ASP A 87 -15.01 55.76 -40.89
N LEU A 88 -13.81 56.12 -40.45
CA LEU A 88 -12.90 55.20 -39.76
C LEU A 88 -13.53 54.64 -38.48
N GLU A 89 -14.08 55.50 -37.62
CA GLU A 89 -14.73 55.07 -36.36
C GLU A 89 -15.90 54.09 -36.64
N ARG A 90 -16.72 54.37 -37.65
CA ARG A 90 -17.82 53.49 -38.05
C ARG A 90 -17.32 52.14 -38.55
N LEU A 91 -16.28 52.11 -39.37
CA LEU A 91 -15.73 50.88 -39.94
C LEU A 91 -15.02 50.05 -38.87
N SER A 92 -14.24 50.67 -37.99
CA SER A 92 -13.58 50.00 -36.86
C SER A 92 -14.60 49.36 -35.93
N LYS A 93 -15.71 50.03 -35.62
CA LYS A 93 -16.79 49.46 -34.81
C LYS A 93 -17.47 48.25 -35.48
N ARG A 94 -17.59 48.28 -36.82
CA ARG A 94 -18.16 47.15 -37.57
C ARG A 94 -17.19 45.96 -37.62
N GLU A 95 -15.89 46.22 -37.77
CA GLU A 95 -14.85 45.19 -37.69
C GLU A 95 -14.85 44.51 -36.32
N GLU A 96 -14.90 45.28 -35.23
CA GLU A 96 -14.94 44.77 -33.86
C GLU A 96 -16.16 43.86 -33.64
N GLN A 97 -17.35 44.27 -34.09
CA GLN A 97 -18.56 43.44 -34.01
C GLN A 97 -18.42 42.11 -34.77
N LEU A 98 -17.82 42.14 -35.97
CA LEU A 98 -17.62 40.92 -36.77
C LEU A 98 -16.62 39.97 -36.10
N ARG A 99 -15.57 40.50 -35.44
CA ARG A 99 -14.64 39.68 -34.65
C ARG A 99 -15.31 39.04 -33.44
N GLU A 100 -16.22 39.74 -32.78
CA GLU A 100 -17.01 39.17 -31.67
C GLU A 100 -17.92 38.03 -32.15
N GLU A 101 -18.61 38.20 -33.28
CA GLU A 101 -19.46 37.17 -33.89
C GLU A 101 -18.63 35.94 -34.32
N GLU A 102 -17.45 36.15 -34.92
CA GLU A 102 -16.51 35.08 -35.28
C GLU A 102 -16.04 34.30 -34.04
N LEU A 103 -15.70 35.01 -32.96
CA LEU A 103 -15.25 34.40 -31.71
C LEU A 103 -16.34 33.52 -31.09
N GLN A 104 -17.60 33.99 -31.08
CA GLN A 104 -18.74 33.20 -30.58
C GLN A 104 -18.93 31.89 -31.36
N LEU A 105 -18.82 31.94 -32.70
CA LEU A 105 -18.91 30.75 -33.54
C LEU A 105 -17.77 29.76 -33.27
N ARG A 106 -16.54 30.26 -33.04
CA ARG A 106 -15.40 29.42 -32.66
C ARG A 106 -15.61 28.76 -31.30
N GLU A 107 -16.17 29.47 -30.32
CA GLU A 107 -16.53 28.92 -29.02
C GLU A 107 -17.62 27.85 -29.13
N GLU A 108 -18.67 28.09 -29.92
CA GLU A 108 -19.74 27.12 -30.18
C GLU A 108 -19.19 25.83 -30.80
N LYS A 109 -18.33 25.95 -31.83
CA LYS A 109 -17.66 24.79 -32.44
C LYS A 109 -16.84 23.98 -31.43
N LEU A 110 -16.14 24.66 -30.53
CA LEU A 110 -15.35 24.00 -29.48
C LEU A 110 -16.26 23.25 -28.49
N GLN A 111 -17.40 23.81 -28.12
CA GLN A 111 -18.38 23.13 -27.26
C GLN A 111 -18.96 21.89 -27.94
N LEU A 112 -19.27 21.96 -29.23
CA LEU A 112 -19.75 20.82 -30.02
C LEU A 112 -18.71 19.69 -30.08
N HIS A 113 -17.42 20.02 -30.30
CA HIS A 113 -16.33 19.02 -30.27
C HIS A 113 -16.19 18.34 -28.90
N LYS A 114 -16.27 19.10 -27.81
CA LYS A 114 -16.23 18.53 -26.45
C LYS A 114 -17.38 17.55 -26.22
N ARG A 115 -18.58 17.92 -26.68
CA ARG A 115 -19.78 17.07 -26.56
C ARG A 115 -19.68 15.80 -27.39
N GLU A 116 -19.11 15.88 -28.59
CA GLU A 116 -18.88 14.70 -29.44
C GLU A 116 -17.91 13.71 -28.79
N LEU A 117 -16.80 14.21 -28.23
CA LEU A 117 -15.84 13.37 -27.51
C LEU A 117 -16.48 12.66 -26.31
N GLN A 118 -17.25 13.40 -25.50
CA GLN A 118 -17.93 12.83 -24.36
C GLN A 118 -18.89 11.69 -24.77
N LEU A 119 -19.66 11.87 -25.86
CA LEU A 119 -20.55 10.81 -26.36
C LEU A 119 -19.79 9.59 -26.90
N ARG A 120 -18.61 9.77 -27.50
CA ARG A 120 -17.76 8.66 -27.92
C ARG A 120 -17.22 7.88 -26.73
N GLU A 121 -16.81 8.57 -25.68
CA GLU A 121 -16.35 7.95 -24.42
C GLU A 121 -17.49 7.19 -23.74
N GLU A 122 -18.67 7.80 -23.59
CA GLU A 122 -19.87 7.15 -23.03
C GLU A 122 -20.26 5.91 -23.84
N LYS A 123 -20.22 5.97 -25.17
CA LYS A 123 -20.51 4.82 -26.04
C LYS A 123 -19.48 3.70 -25.88
N LEU A 124 -18.19 4.04 -25.76
CA LEU A 124 -17.13 3.06 -25.53
C LEU A 124 -17.26 2.40 -24.15
N GLN A 125 -17.65 3.17 -23.14
CA GLN A 125 -17.91 2.67 -21.79
C GLN A 125 -19.09 1.70 -21.79
N LEU A 126 -20.20 2.04 -22.45
CA LEU A 126 -21.36 1.17 -22.58
C LEU A 126 -21.05 -0.14 -23.34
N LEU A 127 -20.21 -0.09 -24.39
CA LEU A 127 -19.76 -1.28 -25.10
C LEU A 127 -18.92 -2.20 -24.21
N LYS A 128 -18.01 -1.63 -23.40
CA LYS A 128 -17.23 -2.40 -22.41
C LYS A 128 -18.12 -3.01 -21.34
N GLU A 129 -19.11 -2.28 -20.85
CA GLU A 129 -20.08 -2.78 -19.87
C GLU A 129 -20.94 -3.92 -20.45
N GLU A 130 -21.34 -3.84 -21.72
CA GLU A 130 -22.10 -4.88 -22.42
C GLU A 130 -21.25 -6.13 -22.73
N GLU A 131 -19.96 -5.97 -23.06
CA GLU A 131 -19.00 -7.07 -23.20
C GLU A 131 -18.74 -7.77 -21.85
N GLN A 132 -18.57 -7.01 -20.77
CA GLN A 132 -18.42 -7.55 -19.41
C GLN A 132 -19.67 -8.27 -18.91
N LEU A 133 -20.88 -7.81 -19.28
CA LEU A 133 -22.13 -8.48 -18.90
C LEU A 133 -22.31 -9.86 -19.56
N ASN A 134 -21.60 -10.11 -20.67
CA ASN A 134 -21.69 -11.35 -21.45
C ASN A 134 -20.46 -12.26 -21.30
N ASP A 135 -19.45 -11.89 -20.50
CA ASP A 135 -18.28 -12.74 -20.25
C ASP A 135 -18.61 -13.83 -19.19
N PRO A 136 -18.59 -15.12 -19.54
CA PRO A 136 -18.88 -16.21 -18.61
C PRO A 136 -17.72 -16.50 -17.63
N SER A 137 -16.60 -15.78 -17.70
CA SER A 137 -15.36 -16.04 -16.95
C SER A 137 -15.58 -16.24 -15.45
N SER A 138 -16.46 -15.45 -14.83
CA SER A 138 -16.72 -15.56 -13.39
C SER A 138 -17.43 -16.87 -13.02
N ALA A 139 -18.50 -17.22 -13.74
CA ALA A 139 -19.20 -18.48 -13.55
C ALA A 139 -18.30 -19.69 -13.86
N LEU A 140 -17.44 -19.58 -14.88
CA LEU A 140 -16.47 -20.63 -15.23
C LEU A 140 -15.42 -20.81 -14.13
N ALA A 141 -14.89 -19.74 -13.55
CA ALA A 141 -13.94 -19.79 -12.45
C ALA A 141 -14.56 -20.46 -11.20
N GLU A 142 -15.79 -20.10 -10.85
CA GLU A 142 -16.52 -20.69 -9.72
C GLU A 142 -16.77 -22.20 -9.91
N GLN A 143 -17.19 -22.62 -11.11
CA GLN A 143 -17.38 -24.03 -11.43
C GLN A 143 -16.07 -24.83 -11.38
N LEU A 144 -14.98 -24.23 -11.86
CA LEU A 144 -13.67 -24.85 -11.90
C LEU A 144 -13.08 -25.05 -10.48
N LEU A 145 -13.34 -24.10 -9.59
CA LEU A 145 -12.79 -24.06 -8.24
C LEU A 145 -13.71 -24.62 -7.15
N GLY A 146 -14.99 -24.84 -7.47
CA GLY A 146 -15.99 -25.34 -6.52
C GLY A 146 -16.09 -26.88 -6.44
N PRO A 147 -16.58 -27.43 -5.31
CA PRO A 147 -16.88 -26.74 -4.05
C PRO A 147 -15.61 -26.36 -3.28
N ASP A 148 -15.72 -25.37 -2.40
CA ASP A 148 -14.62 -24.95 -1.53
C ASP A 148 -14.13 -26.09 -0.63
N LEU A 149 -12.81 -26.17 -0.46
CA LEU A 149 -12.21 -27.13 0.44
C LEU A 149 -12.43 -26.69 1.90
N PRO A 150 -12.92 -27.58 2.78
CA PRO A 150 -13.14 -27.23 4.19
C PRO A 150 -11.84 -26.98 4.95
N ALA A 151 -10.72 -27.57 4.48
CA ALA A 151 -9.38 -27.36 5.00
C ALA A 151 -8.35 -27.66 3.90
N PRO A 152 -7.11 -27.14 4.01
CA PRO A 152 -6.01 -27.54 3.14
C PRO A 152 -5.75 -29.06 3.22
N PRO A 153 -5.41 -29.73 2.10
CA PRO A 153 -5.00 -31.13 2.11
C PRO A 153 -3.81 -31.39 3.05
N GLU A 154 -3.78 -32.56 3.68
CA GLU A 154 -2.59 -33.01 4.42
C GLU A 154 -1.40 -33.22 3.49
N VAL A 155 -0.17 -33.16 4.05
CA VAL A 155 1.07 -33.21 3.26
C VAL A 155 1.13 -34.44 2.35
N ASP A 156 0.80 -35.62 2.87
CA ASP A 156 0.82 -36.88 2.12
C ASP A 156 -0.23 -36.94 0.99
N ALA A 157 -1.24 -36.08 1.04
CA ALA A 157 -2.30 -36.01 0.03
C ALA A 157 -1.98 -34.98 -1.09
N LEU A 158 -0.96 -34.13 -0.92
CA LEU A 158 -0.68 -33.02 -1.85
C LEU A 158 -0.39 -33.50 -3.26
N TYR A 159 0.42 -34.55 -3.41
CA TYR A 159 0.77 -35.09 -4.72
C TYR A 159 -0.46 -35.57 -5.51
N ASN A 160 -1.31 -36.34 -4.84
CA ASN A 160 -2.56 -36.83 -5.44
C ASN A 160 -3.50 -35.67 -5.73
N PHE A 161 -3.63 -34.72 -4.81
CA PHE A 161 -4.46 -33.54 -4.99
C PHE A 161 -4.06 -32.74 -6.24
N MET A 162 -2.77 -32.43 -6.39
CA MET A 162 -2.26 -31.64 -7.53
C MET A 162 -2.34 -32.35 -8.88
N THR A 163 -2.39 -33.69 -8.89
CA THR A 163 -2.44 -34.49 -10.11
C THR A 163 -3.85 -34.89 -10.53
N THR A 164 -4.84 -34.71 -9.66
CA THR A 164 -6.25 -34.90 -9.99
C THR A 164 -6.80 -33.75 -10.84
N PRO A 165 -7.74 -34.03 -11.75
CA PRO A 165 -8.40 -32.99 -12.53
C PRO A 165 -9.23 -32.04 -11.64
N PRO A 166 -9.42 -30.78 -12.05
CA PRO A 166 -10.38 -29.88 -11.43
C PRO A 166 -11.82 -30.42 -11.48
N ALA A 167 -12.72 -29.84 -10.68
CA ALA A 167 -14.09 -30.32 -10.55
C ALA A 167 -14.92 -30.13 -11.82
N ALA A 168 -14.61 -29.10 -12.60
CA ALA A 168 -15.18 -28.85 -13.93
C ALA A 168 -14.08 -28.88 -15.00
N PRO A 169 -14.42 -29.15 -16.27
CA PRO A 169 -13.48 -29.04 -17.38
C PRO A 169 -12.92 -27.62 -17.51
N ILE A 170 -11.64 -27.50 -17.80
CA ILE A 170 -10.95 -26.21 -17.98
C ILE A 170 -11.45 -25.52 -19.27
N PRO A 171 -11.93 -24.28 -19.19
CA PRO A 171 -12.40 -23.54 -20.37
C PRO A 171 -11.23 -23.11 -21.24
N VAL A 172 -11.29 -23.37 -22.54
CA VAL A 172 -10.26 -22.98 -23.51
C VAL A 172 -10.89 -22.29 -24.71
N TRP A 173 -10.31 -21.16 -25.11
CA TRP A 173 -10.67 -20.52 -26.37
C TRP A 173 -10.07 -21.28 -27.56
N GLY A 174 -10.92 -21.77 -28.46
CA GLY A 174 -10.48 -22.35 -29.74
C GLY A 174 -10.22 -23.86 -29.68
N LYS A 175 -9.02 -24.29 -30.12
CA LYS A 175 -8.71 -25.72 -30.30
C LYS A 175 -8.29 -26.36 -28.98
N LEU A 176 -9.00 -27.41 -28.61
CA LEU A 176 -8.71 -28.19 -27.41
C LEU A 176 -7.37 -28.95 -27.52
N PRO A 177 -6.66 -29.18 -26.40
CA PRO A 177 -5.43 -29.96 -26.40
C PRO A 177 -5.70 -31.39 -26.86
N SER A 178 -4.68 -32.02 -27.44
CA SER A 178 -4.78 -33.41 -27.93
C SER A 178 -4.91 -34.43 -26.81
N ALA A 179 -4.27 -34.18 -25.66
CA ALA A 179 -4.43 -34.96 -24.43
C ALA A 179 -3.92 -34.15 -23.21
N PRO A 180 -4.54 -34.29 -22.02
CA PRO A 180 -5.78 -35.02 -21.74
C PRO A 180 -7.01 -34.17 -22.14
N HIS A 181 -7.64 -34.47 -23.27
CA HIS A 181 -8.70 -33.65 -23.88
C HIS A 181 -9.97 -33.60 -23.03
N GLU A 182 -10.28 -34.70 -22.35
CA GLU A 182 -11.45 -34.92 -21.50
C GLU A 182 -11.57 -33.94 -20.32
N HIS A 183 -10.48 -33.24 -19.98
CA HIS A 183 -10.44 -32.26 -18.89
C HIS A 183 -10.55 -30.81 -19.38
N PHE A 184 -10.79 -30.59 -20.67
CA PHE A 184 -10.92 -29.25 -21.25
C PHE A 184 -12.23 -29.14 -22.03
N THR A 185 -12.79 -27.94 -22.06
CA THR A 185 -14.02 -27.63 -22.81
C THR A 185 -13.87 -26.33 -23.59
N ALA A 186 -14.51 -26.25 -24.75
CA ALA A 186 -14.49 -25.04 -25.56
C ALA A 186 -15.36 -23.97 -24.90
N ALA A 187 -14.81 -22.79 -24.66
CA ALA A 187 -15.50 -21.68 -24.03
C ALA A 187 -15.08 -20.34 -24.63
N LYS A 188 -15.82 -19.30 -24.28
CA LYS A 188 -15.52 -17.91 -24.61
C LYS A 188 -15.23 -17.11 -23.33
N GLY A 189 -14.69 -15.90 -23.48
CA GLY A 189 -14.36 -15.01 -22.36
C GLY A 189 -12.87 -14.90 -22.09
N ASP A 190 -12.53 -13.97 -21.19
CA ASP A 190 -11.15 -13.64 -20.86
C ASP A 190 -10.42 -14.81 -20.18
N LEU A 191 -11.10 -15.52 -19.28
CA LEU A 191 -10.51 -16.68 -18.60
C LEU A 191 -10.19 -17.81 -19.58
N ALA A 192 -11.09 -18.09 -20.53
CA ALA A 192 -10.86 -19.10 -21.58
C ALA A 192 -9.68 -18.72 -22.49
N SER A 193 -9.50 -17.42 -22.74
CA SER A 193 -8.37 -16.87 -23.49
C SER A 193 -7.06 -17.00 -22.72
N ALA A 194 -7.06 -16.74 -21.42
CA ALA A 194 -5.90 -16.92 -20.54
C ALA A 194 -5.45 -18.40 -20.51
N PHE A 195 -6.39 -19.34 -20.33
CA PHE A 195 -6.08 -20.77 -20.43
C PHE A 195 -5.49 -21.17 -21.78
N ASN A 196 -6.07 -20.68 -22.89
CA ASN A 196 -5.52 -20.95 -24.21
C ASN A 196 -4.11 -20.38 -24.39
N HIS A 197 -3.84 -19.18 -23.86
CA HIS A 197 -2.49 -18.60 -23.86
C HIS A 197 -1.50 -19.46 -23.06
N SER A 198 -1.88 -19.94 -21.88
CA SER A 198 -1.04 -20.82 -21.07
C SER A 198 -0.82 -22.20 -21.71
N LEU A 199 -1.77 -22.72 -22.49
CA LEU A 199 -1.66 -24.02 -23.20
C LEU A 199 -0.89 -23.95 -24.53
N SER A 200 -1.13 -22.90 -25.31
CA SER A 200 -0.72 -22.86 -26.73
C SER A 200 0.15 -21.64 -27.07
N GLY A 201 0.30 -20.69 -26.16
CA GLY A 201 1.16 -19.51 -26.35
C GLY A 201 2.60 -19.91 -26.67
N LEU A 202 3.27 -19.11 -27.50
CA LEU A 202 4.64 -19.35 -27.90
C LEU A 202 5.56 -19.31 -26.67
N LEU A 203 6.25 -20.41 -26.38
CA LEU A 203 7.28 -20.45 -25.37
C LEU A 203 8.61 -20.08 -26.03
N VAL A 204 9.13 -18.90 -25.71
CA VAL A 204 10.44 -18.48 -26.21
C VAL A 204 11.50 -19.37 -25.54
N GLN A 205 12.22 -20.15 -26.34
CA GLN A 205 13.22 -21.09 -25.84
C GLN A 205 14.62 -20.48 -25.87
N GLY A 206 15.41 -20.80 -24.84
CA GLY A 206 16.83 -20.52 -24.78
C GLY A 206 17.43 -20.99 -23.45
N SER A 207 18.73 -20.81 -23.28
CA SER A 207 19.48 -21.35 -22.14
C SER A 207 19.62 -20.39 -20.95
N THR A 208 19.19 -19.13 -21.10
CA THR A 208 19.27 -18.12 -20.05
C THR A 208 18.06 -18.15 -19.12
N GLU A 209 18.24 -17.64 -17.90
CA GLU A 209 17.21 -17.49 -16.87
C GLU A 209 16.00 -16.67 -17.33
N MET A 210 16.23 -15.64 -18.17
CA MET A 210 15.16 -14.85 -18.78
C MET A 210 14.12 -15.70 -19.56
N PHE A 211 14.53 -16.80 -20.18
CA PHE A 211 13.58 -17.69 -20.85
C PHE A 211 12.74 -18.49 -19.86
N THR A 212 13.34 -18.94 -18.76
CA THR A 212 12.61 -19.59 -17.65
C THR A 212 11.53 -18.65 -17.11
N VAL A 213 11.91 -17.39 -16.82
CA VAL A 213 10.99 -16.33 -16.35
C VAL A 213 9.79 -16.14 -17.27
N ASN A 214 10.01 -16.10 -18.59
CA ASN A 214 8.91 -15.96 -19.54
C ASN A 214 7.99 -17.20 -19.54
N ILE A 215 8.57 -18.40 -19.50
CA ILE A 215 7.83 -19.66 -19.55
C ILE A 215 6.95 -19.84 -18.31
N GLU A 216 7.51 -19.67 -17.11
CA GLU A 216 6.75 -19.81 -15.86
C GLU A 216 5.69 -18.71 -15.71
N ASN A 217 5.96 -17.50 -16.22
CA ASN A 217 5.02 -16.39 -16.17
C ASN A 217 3.80 -16.70 -17.05
N THR A 218 4.03 -17.15 -18.28
CA THR A 218 2.97 -17.54 -19.22
C THR A 218 2.12 -18.71 -18.72
N VAL A 219 2.73 -19.75 -18.12
CA VAL A 219 2.01 -20.99 -17.78
C VAL A 219 1.40 -20.95 -16.36
N VAL A 220 2.06 -20.29 -15.42
CA VAL A 220 1.68 -20.33 -14.00
C VAL A 220 1.22 -18.96 -13.53
N VAL A 221 2.10 -17.96 -13.50
CA VAL A 221 1.84 -16.70 -12.79
C VAL A 221 0.69 -15.91 -13.41
N SER A 222 0.72 -15.67 -14.72
CA SER A 222 -0.36 -14.95 -15.42
C SER A 222 -1.69 -15.70 -15.35
N LEU A 223 -1.66 -17.04 -15.34
CA LEU A 223 -2.86 -17.85 -15.21
C LEU A 223 -3.47 -17.78 -13.80
N LEU A 224 -2.65 -17.78 -12.75
CA LEU A 224 -3.10 -17.58 -11.37
C LEU A 224 -3.78 -16.21 -11.21
N VAL A 225 -3.19 -15.16 -11.78
CA VAL A 225 -3.78 -13.81 -11.76
C VAL A 225 -5.09 -13.77 -12.54
N ALA A 226 -5.15 -14.36 -13.73
CA ALA A 226 -6.38 -14.41 -14.53
C ALA A 226 -7.51 -15.18 -13.80
N LEU A 227 -7.18 -16.28 -13.11
CA LEU A 227 -8.12 -17.03 -12.28
C LEU A 227 -8.64 -16.18 -11.11
N ASP A 228 -7.76 -15.45 -10.43
CA ASP A 228 -8.12 -14.61 -9.30
C ASP A 228 -9.03 -13.44 -9.72
N VAL A 229 -8.70 -12.77 -10.83
CA VAL A 229 -9.45 -11.65 -11.39
C VAL A 229 -10.83 -12.08 -11.90
N ALA A 230 -10.96 -13.30 -12.43
CA ALA A 230 -12.24 -13.81 -12.90
C ALA A 230 -13.24 -14.06 -11.74
N LEU A 231 -12.77 -14.34 -10.53
CA LEU A 231 -13.63 -14.62 -9.38
C LEU A 231 -14.30 -13.36 -8.82
N PRO A 232 -15.53 -13.47 -8.27
CA PRO A 232 -16.14 -12.37 -7.54
C PRO A 232 -15.32 -11.99 -6.29
N ASP A 233 -15.41 -10.72 -5.87
CA ASP A 233 -14.66 -10.15 -4.72
C ASP A 233 -14.71 -10.99 -3.44
N LYS A 234 -15.83 -11.66 -3.17
CA LYS A 234 -16.00 -12.50 -1.96
C LYS A 234 -15.23 -13.81 -2.04
N SER A 235 -14.97 -14.28 -3.25
CA SER A 235 -14.40 -15.59 -3.58
C SER A 235 -12.93 -15.52 -3.98
N CYS A 236 -12.48 -14.38 -4.53
CA CYS A 236 -11.08 -14.18 -4.89
C CYS A 236 -10.19 -14.06 -3.64
N ILE A 237 -8.88 -14.25 -3.86
CA ILE A 237 -7.85 -14.03 -2.85
C ILE A 237 -7.33 -12.59 -2.94
N GLY A 238 -7.37 -12.00 -4.14
CA GLY A 238 -6.76 -10.70 -4.43
C GLY A 238 -5.25 -10.85 -4.54
N LEU A 239 -4.78 -11.74 -5.42
CA LEU A 239 -3.38 -12.09 -5.57
C LEU A 239 -2.54 -10.90 -6.03
N VAL A 240 -1.50 -10.58 -5.25
CA VAL A 240 -0.46 -9.61 -5.61
C VAL A 240 0.82 -10.38 -5.97
N VAL A 241 1.32 -10.15 -7.18
CA VAL A 241 2.55 -10.78 -7.69
C VAL A 241 3.71 -9.81 -7.50
N GLU A 242 4.78 -10.26 -6.84
CA GLU A 242 6.02 -9.50 -6.72
C GLU A 242 7.18 -10.34 -7.25
N ARG A 243 8.05 -9.73 -8.08
CA ARG A 243 9.27 -10.34 -8.63
C ARG A 243 10.49 -9.58 -8.15
N ASP A 244 11.63 -10.26 -8.00
CA ASP A 244 12.88 -9.58 -7.67
C ASP A 244 13.32 -8.69 -8.84
N GLN A 245 13.22 -7.37 -8.65
CA GLN A 245 13.69 -6.37 -9.61
C GLN A 245 15.13 -5.92 -9.32
N GLN A 246 15.85 -6.62 -8.42
CA GLN A 246 17.19 -6.26 -7.94
C GLN A 246 17.27 -4.90 -7.22
N ASP A 247 16.14 -4.25 -6.93
CA ASP A 247 16.11 -3.02 -6.13
C ASP A 247 16.21 -3.33 -4.64
N SER A 248 17.08 -2.61 -3.93
CA SER A 248 17.27 -2.63 -2.47
C SER A 248 15.98 -2.48 -1.64
N SER A 249 14.90 -1.92 -2.22
CA SER A 249 13.61 -1.66 -1.57
C SER A 249 12.59 -2.82 -1.59
N SER A 250 12.92 -3.92 -2.27
CA SER A 250 11.97 -5.02 -2.56
C SER A 250 11.50 -5.79 -1.31
N MET A 251 10.17 -5.99 -1.20
CA MET A 251 9.46 -6.66 -0.09
C MET A 251 9.66 -8.19 -0.02
N ILE A 252 10.59 -8.73 -0.80
CA ILE A 252 10.74 -10.19 -1.01
C ILE A 252 11.95 -10.76 -0.25
N ALA A 253 12.78 -9.91 0.37
CA ALA A 253 14.02 -10.35 1.00
C ALA A 253 13.81 -11.22 2.25
N VAL A 254 14.72 -12.14 2.48
CA VAL A 254 14.90 -12.94 3.69
C VAL A 254 16.35 -12.78 4.12
N THR A 255 16.62 -12.62 5.41
CA THR A 255 18.00 -12.61 5.91
C THR A 255 18.45 -14.05 6.09
N SER A 256 19.62 -14.41 5.56
CA SER A 256 20.22 -15.73 5.80
C SER A 256 20.79 -15.81 7.23
N PRO A 257 21.06 -17.02 7.74
CA PRO A 257 21.78 -17.17 9.02
C PRO A 257 23.14 -16.48 9.06
N SER A 258 23.78 -16.24 7.90
CA SER A 258 25.04 -15.49 7.78
C SER A 258 24.85 -13.98 7.61
N GLY A 259 23.61 -13.48 7.72
CA GLY A 259 23.29 -12.05 7.63
C GLY A 259 23.17 -11.48 6.21
N SER A 260 23.27 -12.33 5.18
CA SER A 260 23.12 -11.90 3.78
C SER A 260 21.65 -11.80 3.40
N SER A 261 21.26 -10.73 2.69
CA SER A 261 19.92 -10.65 2.08
C SER A 261 19.82 -11.69 0.95
N LEU A 262 18.85 -12.58 1.06
CA LEU A 262 18.46 -13.57 0.06
C LEU A 262 17.07 -13.21 -0.45
N ARG A 263 16.83 -13.32 -1.76
CA ARG A 263 15.54 -12.96 -2.35
C ARG A 263 15.05 -14.08 -3.24
N PRO A 264 13.87 -14.67 -2.99
CA PRO A 264 13.27 -15.55 -3.98
C PRO A 264 12.95 -14.76 -5.24
N ASP A 265 12.96 -15.45 -6.37
CA ASP A 265 12.81 -14.79 -7.67
C ASP A 265 11.38 -14.22 -7.85
N GLY A 266 10.40 -14.77 -7.13
CA GLY A 266 9.18 -14.04 -6.80
C GLY A 266 8.28 -14.67 -5.74
N VAL A 267 7.25 -13.90 -5.35
CA VAL A 267 6.26 -14.25 -4.32
C VAL A 267 4.84 -13.88 -4.73
N LEU A 268 3.87 -14.62 -4.18
CA LEU A 268 2.45 -14.31 -4.22
C LEU A 268 1.99 -13.86 -2.84
N ARG A 269 1.31 -12.72 -2.80
CA ARG A 269 0.76 -12.11 -1.58
C ARG A 269 -0.74 -11.91 -1.69
N ASP A 270 -1.38 -11.66 -0.55
CA ASP A 270 -2.78 -11.20 -0.54
C ASP A 270 -2.93 -9.73 -0.94
N GLN A 271 -4.16 -9.27 -1.11
CA GLN A 271 -4.47 -7.92 -1.59
C GLN A 271 -3.91 -6.81 -0.69
N ALA A 272 -3.77 -7.09 0.61
CA ALA A 272 -3.18 -6.17 1.58
C ALA A 272 -1.65 -6.09 1.47
N GLY A 273 -1.01 -6.95 0.68
CA GLY A 273 0.44 -7.03 0.49
C GLY A 273 1.21 -7.60 1.70
N GLY A 274 0.54 -7.83 2.83
CA GLY A 274 1.18 -8.24 4.07
C GLY A 274 1.49 -9.75 4.12
N ARG A 275 0.63 -10.59 3.54
CA ARG A 275 0.69 -12.04 3.75
C ARG A 275 1.34 -12.78 2.60
N LEU A 276 2.38 -13.57 2.90
CA LEU A 276 2.98 -14.49 1.93
C LEU A 276 2.08 -15.72 1.75
N LEU A 277 1.62 -15.95 0.53
CA LEU A 277 0.76 -17.09 0.16
C LEU A 277 1.54 -18.20 -0.54
N ALA A 278 2.47 -17.81 -1.41
CA ALA A 278 3.38 -18.73 -2.09
C ALA A 278 4.65 -18.01 -2.52
N LYS A 279 5.66 -18.78 -2.89
CA LYS A 279 6.87 -18.24 -3.55
C LYS A 279 7.37 -19.17 -4.64
N TRP A 280 8.25 -18.66 -5.48
CA TRP A 280 8.93 -19.49 -6.47
C TRP A 280 10.38 -19.07 -6.68
N GLU A 281 11.12 -19.97 -7.32
CA GLU A 281 12.48 -19.74 -7.80
C GLU A 281 12.58 -20.21 -9.24
N ASP A 282 13.44 -19.55 -9.99
CA ASP A 282 13.75 -19.88 -11.36
C ASP A 282 15.26 -19.89 -11.60
N LYS A 283 15.69 -20.76 -12.51
CA LYS A 283 17.11 -20.89 -12.89
C LYS A 283 17.26 -21.13 -14.39
N ALA A 284 18.49 -21.00 -14.86
CA ALA A 284 18.87 -21.45 -16.20
C ALA A 284 18.60 -22.96 -16.40
N GLN A 285 18.55 -23.38 -17.66
CA GLN A 285 18.26 -24.76 -18.05
C GLN A 285 19.20 -25.77 -17.37
N GLY A 286 18.63 -26.85 -16.82
CA GLY A 286 19.37 -27.93 -16.18
C GLY A 286 19.63 -27.75 -14.68
N LEU A 287 19.24 -26.61 -14.11
CA LEU A 287 19.49 -26.24 -12.71
C LEU A 287 18.22 -26.28 -11.84
N LEU A 288 17.31 -27.23 -12.09
CA LEU A 288 16.07 -27.34 -11.33
C LEU A 288 16.34 -27.66 -9.85
N ASP A 289 17.31 -28.53 -9.56
CA ASP A 289 17.69 -28.83 -8.18
C ASP A 289 18.24 -27.59 -7.45
N ASP A 290 18.93 -26.69 -8.15
CA ASP A 290 19.42 -25.43 -7.58
C ASP A 290 18.26 -24.48 -7.27
N ALA A 291 17.27 -24.38 -8.16
CA ALA A 291 16.03 -23.63 -7.89
C ALA A 291 15.30 -24.18 -6.64
N VAL A 292 15.23 -25.50 -6.48
CA VAL A 292 14.63 -26.13 -5.29
C VAL A 292 15.46 -25.89 -4.03
N ASN A 293 16.79 -25.89 -4.14
CA ASN A 293 17.67 -25.56 -3.03
C ASN A 293 17.52 -24.09 -2.61
N ASP A 294 17.29 -23.18 -3.56
CA ASP A 294 17.00 -21.78 -3.26
C ASP A 294 15.63 -21.61 -2.58
N LEU A 295 14.60 -22.37 -3.00
CA LEU A 295 13.32 -22.39 -2.30
C LEU A 295 13.51 -22.72 -0.83
N HIS A 296 14.43 -23.63 -0.51
CA HIS A 296 14.76 -23.96 0.86
C HIS A 296 15.48 -22.81 1.59
N LYS A 297 16.61 -22.35 1.02
CA LYS A 297 17.51 -21.35 1.63
C LYS A 297 16.87 -19.98 1.84
N LYS A 298 16.00 -19.57 0.91
CA LYS A 298 15.38 -18.24 0.88
C LYS A 298 14.05 -18.21 1.62
N THR A 299 13.91 -18.96 2.72
CA THR A 299 12.69 -19.04 3.54
C THR A 299 12.95 -18.39 4.89
N ALA A 300 11.97 -17.65 5.41
CA ALA A 300 12.06 -17.11 6.75
C ALA A 300 11.91 -18.21 7.82
N ILE A 301 12.29 -17.90 9.04
CA ILE A 301 11.99 -18.72 10.20
C ILE A 301 10.48 -18.97 10.32
N TRP A 302 10.11 -20.23 10.56
CA TRP A 302 8.71 -20.61 10.65
C TRP A 302 8.12 -20.18 11.99
N THR A 303 7.18 -19.23 11.95
CA THR A 303 6.44 -18.77 13.14
C THR A 303 4.96 -18.50 12.79
N PRO A 304 4.02 -18.81 13.71
CA PRO A 304 2.62 -18.43 13.54
C PRO A 304 2.39 -16.92 13.34
N LEU A 305 3.35 -16.07 13.73
CA LEU A 305 3.25 -14.62 13.53
C LEU A 305 3.39 -14.20 12.05
N TYR A 306 4.11 -14.99 11.24
CA TYR A 306 4.29 -14.74 9.80
C TYR A 306 3.36 -15.59 8.96
N TYR A 307 3.18 -16.85 9.35
CA TYR A 307 2.53 -17.87 8.52
C TYR A 307 1.17 -18.35 9.06
N GLY A 308 0.80 -17.96 10.30
CA GLY A 308 -0.35 -18.53 10.98
C GLY A 308 -0.19 -20.01 11.28
N ASN A 309 -1.32 -20.72 11.32
CA ASN A 309 -1.36 -22.15 11.65
C ASN A 309 -1.32 -23.04 10.39
N ILE A 310 -0.68 -22.58 9.31
CA ILE A 310 -0.48 -23.42 8.12
C ILE A 310 0.55 -24.52 8.42
N LYS A 311 0.37 -25.69 7.80
CA LYS A 311 1.30 -26.84 7.93
C LYS A 311 2.46 -26.78 6.93
N TYR A 312 2.28 -26.03 5.84
CA TYR A 312 3.26 -25.89 4.77
C TYR A 312 3.01 -24.62 3.95
N LEU A 313 4.06 -24.12 3.31
CA LEU A 313 4.01 -23.00 2.35
C LEU A 313 4.08 -23.57 0.93
N PRO A 314 3.03 -23.39 0.10
CA PRO A 314 3.07 -23.80 -1.30
C PRO A 314 4.10 -23.00 -2.10
N CYS A 315 4.79 -23.66 -3.02
CA CYS A 315 5.78 -23.03 -3.88
C CYS A 315 5.93 -23.80 -5.20
N PHE A 316 6.67 -23.23 -6.14
CA PHE A 316 7.09 -23.92 -7.36
C PHE A 316 8.51 -23.54 -7.75
N ALA A 317 9.16 -24.40 -8.52
CA ALA A 317 10.50 -24.14 -9.06
C ALA A 317 10.50 -24.38 -10.58
N ALA A 318 11.22 -23.54 -11.31
CA ALA A 318 11.38 -23.64 -12.75
C ALA A 318 12.85 -23.62 -13.18
N ALA A 319 13.18 -24.35 -14.25
CA ALA A 319 14.50 -24.30 -14.87
C ALA A 319 14.43 -24.62 -16.37
N GLY A 320 14.65 -23.60 -17.22
CA GLY A 320 14.35 -23.68 -18.64
C GLY A 320 12.87 -24.00 -18.86
N ALA A 321 12.58 -25.11 -19.54
CA ALA A 321 11.20 -25.57 -19.75
C ALA A 321 10.68 -26.54 -18.67
N LYS A 322 11.46 -26.82 -17.63
CA LYS A 322 11.04 -27.70 -16.53
C LYS A 322 10.32 -26.90 -15.45
N LEU A 323 9.22 -27.45 -14.94
CA LEU A 323 8.42 -26.87 -13.86
C LEU A 323 8.00 -27.96 -12.87
N GLN A 324 8.01 -27.65 -11.56
CA GLN A 324 7.46 -28.53 -10.54
C GLN A 324 6.95 -27.76 -9.32
N PHE A 325 5.86 -28.23 -8.71
CA PHE A 325 5.27 -27.64 -7.51
C PHE A 325 5.77 -28.35 -6.24
N TYR A 326 5.91 -27.60 -5.16
CA TYR A 326 6.51 -28.02 -3.88
C TYR A 326 5.78 -27.44 -2.66
N ALA A 327 5.97 -28.06 -1.50
CA ALA A 327 5.55 -27.58 -0.19
C ALA A 327 6.76 -27.48 0.75
N ILE A 328 6.96 -26.32 1.37
CA ILE A 328 7.94 -26.16 2.45
C ILE A 328 7.22 -26.46 3.77
N LEU A 329 7.67 -27.47 4.51
CA LEU A 329 6.97 -27.99 5.68
C LEU A 329 7.28 -27.20 6.96
N ALA A 330 6.27 -27.01 7.81
CA ALA A 330 6.42 -26.40 9.12
C ALA A 330 7.30 -27.23 10.07
N GLU A 331 7.05 -28.54 10.14
CA GLU A 331 7.63 -29.47 11.14
C GLU A 331 9.12 -29.82 10.90
N GLY A 332 9.75 -29.22 9.89
CA GLY A 332 11.19 -29.35 9.63
C GLY A 332 11.94 -28.01 9.53
N GLY A 333 11.23 -26.87 9.63
CA GLY A 333 11.80 -25.53 9.48
C GLY A 333 12.75 -25.39 8.29
N LEU A 334 13.87 -24.67 8.50
CA LEU A 334 14.94 -24.45 7.52
C LEU A 334 15.87 -25.67 7.31
N THR A 335 15.46 -26.89 7.72
CA THR A 335 16.34 -28.07 7.66
C THR A 335 15.85 -29.18 6.72
N THR A 336 14.60 -29.13 6.28
CA THR A 336 14.01 -30.12 5.36
C THR A 336 13.86 -29.56 3.95
N ARG A 337 14.38 -30.31 2.95
CA ARG A 337 14.20 -30.02 1.53
C ARG A 337 12.69 -29.89 1.21
N PRO A 338 12.27 -28.96 0.33
CA PRO A 338 10.88 -28.83 -0.08
C PRO A 338 10.29 -30.15 -0.58
N HIS A 339 9.07 -30.47 -0.13
CA HIS A 339 8.36 -31.69 -0.47
C HIS A 339 7.69 -31.57 -1.85
N PRO A 340 7.99 -32.44 -2.83
CA PRO A 340 7.36 -32.37 -4.15
C PRO A 340 5.84 -32.60 -4.08
N MET A 341 5.07 -31.69 -4.66
CA MET A 341 3.61 -31.82 -4.76
C MET A 341 3.15 -32.22 -6.17
N SER A 342 4.04 -32.29 -7.15
CA SER A 342 3.70 -32.69 -8.52
C SER A 342 4.82 -33.48 -9.18
N PRO A 343 4.57 -34.16 -10.30
CA PRO A 343 5.61 -34.54 -11.24
C PRO A 343 6.39 -33.32 -11.75
N THR A 344 7.58 -33.54 -12.29
CA THR A 344 8.28 -32.55 -13.09
C THR A 344 7.66 -32.49 -14.49
N TYR A 345 7.15 -31.33 -14.87
CA TYR A 345 6.57 -31.08 -16.19
C TYR A 345 7.62 -30.58 -17.17
N ASP A 346 7.57 -31.06 -18.40
CA ASP A 346 8.29 -30.46 -19.53
C ASP A 346 7.34 -29.60 -20.37
N LEU A 347 7.41 -28.29 -20.21
CA LEU A 347 6.46 -27.36 -20.83
C LEU A 347 6.60 -27.29 -22.36
N THR A 348 7.66 -27.88 -22.94
CA THR A 348 7.75 -28.07 -24.40
C THR A 348 6.87 -29.19 -24.92
N LYS A 349 6.48 -30.14 -24.05
CA LYS A 349 5.62 -31.27 -24.40
C LYS A 349 4.15 -30.88 -24.19
N PRO A 350 3.29 -30.96 -25.21
CA PRO A 350 1.90 -30.53 -25.09
C PRO A 350 1.12 -31.19 -23.93
N ILE A 351 1.36 -32.49 -23.68
CA ILE A 351 0.70 -33.25 -22.61
C ILE A 351 1.13 -32.74 -21.22
N ASP A 352 2.43 -32.56 -21.00
CA ASP A 352 2.94 -32.08 -19.72
C ASP A 352 2.53 -30.63 -19.48
N ARG A 353 2.50 -29.80 -20.53
CA ARG A 353 1.99 -28.42 -20.47
C ARG A 353 0.51 -28.37 -20.09
N ALA A 354 -0.33 -29.22 -20.66
CA ALA A 354 -1.74 -29.34 -20.28
C ALA A 354 -1.89 -29.77 -18.82
N ARG A 355 -1.08 -30.73 -18.35
CA ARG A 355 -1.07 -31.14 -16.95
C ARG A 355 -0.55 -30.05 -16.01
N ALA A 356 0.43 -29.26 -16.43
CA ALA A 356 0.91 -28.11 -15.66
C ALA A 356 -0.18 -27.05 -15.50
N VAL A 357 -0.95 -26.76 -16.55
CA VAL A 357 -2.12 -25.87 -16.49
C VAL A 357 -3.18 -26.39 -15.51
N MET A 358 -3.47 -27.69 -15.53
CA MET A 358 -4.36 -28.30 -14.52
C MET A 358 -3.80 -28.16 -13.10
N ALA A 359 -2.50 -28.42 -12.92
CA ALA A 359 -1.83 -28.27 -11.63
C ALA A 359 -1.86 -26.81 -11.13
N THR A 360 -1.74 -25.81 -12.01
CA THR A 360 -1.89 -24.38 -11.65
C THR A 360 -3.28 -24.08 -11.08
N VAL A 361 -4.35 -24.67 -11.65
CA VAL A 361 -5.72 -24.54 -11.10
C VAL A 361 -5.81 -25.15 -9.71
N LYS A 362 -5.27 -26.37 -9.53
CA LYS A 362 -5.22 -27.04 -8.22
C LYS A 362 -4.38 -26.25 -7.21
N PHE A 363 -3.28 -25.63 -7.67
CA PHE A 363 -2.46 -24.74 -6.85
C PHE A 363 -3.28 -23.55 -6.34
N TYR A 364 -4.08 -22.90 -7.19
CA TYR A 364 -4.97 -21.83 -6.75
C TYR A 364 -6.00 -22.32 -5.72
N GLN A 365 -6.64 -23.48 -5.96
CA GLN A 365 -7.56 -24.09 -4.98
C GLN A 365 -6.87 -24.34 -3.62
N LEU A 366 -5.61 -24.78 -3.64
CA LEU A 366 -4.82 -24.99 -2.43
C LEU A 366 -4.59 -23.67 -1.68
N LEU A 367 -4.21 -22.60 -2.38
CA LEU A 367 -4.05 -21.27 -1.78
C LEU A 367 -5.36 -20.75 -1.16
N LYS A 368 -6.48 -20.98 -1.85
CA LYS A 368 -7.82 -20.61 -1.35
C LYS A 368 -8.17 -21.36 -0.07
N ALA A 369 -7.88 -22.67 0.00
CA ALA A 369 -8.11 -23.49 1.18
C ALA A 369 -7.27 -23.03 2.38
N GLN A 370 -6.03 -22.58 2.14
CA GLN A 370 -5.15 -22.07 3.20
C GLN A 370 -5.64 -20.76 3.82
N ARG A 371 -6.57 -20.04 3.16
CA ARG A 371 -7.10 -18.76 3.64
C ARG A 371 -7.63 -18.82 5.08
N ALA A 372 -8.26 -19.94 5.45
CA ALA A 372 -8.81 -20.16 6.78
C ALA A 372 -7.77 -20.38 7.90
N CYS A 373 -6.53 -20.72 7.52
CA CYS A 373 -5.44 -21.02 8.47
C CYS A 373 -4.53 -19.83 8.74
N TYR A 374 -4.64 -18.77 7.94
CA TYR A 374 -3.82 -17.58 8.09
C TYR A 374 -4.30 -16.72 9.26
N PRO A 375 -3.37 -16.04 9.96
CA PRO A 375 -3.73 -15.18 11.07
C PRO A 375 -4.39 -13.92 10.52
N GLN A 376 -5.36 -13.37 11.26
CA GLN A 376 -6.04 -12.13 10.86
C GLN A 376 -5.05 -10.99 10.61
N TYR A 377 -3.97 -10.93 11.41
CA TYR A 377 -2.85 -10.01 11.25
C TYR A 377 -1.57 -10.78 10.99
N VAL A 378 -0.78 -10.33 10.02
CA VAL A 378 0.53 -10.91 9.68
C VAL A 378 1.58 -9.86 9.99
N LEU A 379 2.61 -10.23 10.76
CA LEU A 379 3.75 -9.35 10.92
C LEU A 379 4.49 -9.26 9.58
N PRO A 380 4.92 -8.06 9.14
CA PRO A 380 5.50 -7.88 7.83
C PRO A 380 6.96 -8.36 7.85
N ALA A 381 7.13 -9.68 7.69
CA ALA A 381 8.42 -10.36 7.68
C ALA A 381 9.38 -9.70 6.68
N ALA A 382 10.57 -9.34 7.15
CA ALA A 382 11.62 -8.65 6.39
C ALA A 382 11.23 -7.28 5.80
N GLN A 383 10.15 -6.66 6.27
CA GLN A 383 9.85 -5.27 5.99
C GLN A 383 10.43 -4.38 7.08
N GLU A 384 11.02 -3.25 6.67
CA GLU A 384 11.35 -2.16 7.57
C GLU A 384 10.18 -1.15 7.58
N LEU A 385 9.57 -0.99 8.74
CA LEU A 385 8.58 0.06 8.97
C LEU A 385 9.29 1.23 9.62
N SER A 386 9.16 2.43 9.06
CA SER A 386 9.80 3.63 9.60
C SER A 386 8.82 4.78 9.79
N ALA A 387 9.07 5.59 10.81
CA ALA A 387 8.29 6.77 11.14
C ALA A 387 9.20 7.92 11.58
N LYS A 388 9.09 9.06 10.89
CA LYS A 388 9.80 10.29 11.24
C LYS A 388 9.03 11.08 12.29
N HIS A 389 9.70 11.48 13.35
CA HIS A 389 9.12 12.36 14.36
C HIS A 389 8.93 13.77 13.77
N PRO A 390 7.72 14.36 13.86
CA PRO A 390 7.38 15.58 13.14
C PRO A 390 8.20 16.81 13.56
N ILE A 391 8.55 16.89 14.85
CA ILE A 391 9.23 18.07 15.44
C ILE A 391 10.70 17.79 15.71
N ALA A 392 11.00 16.78 16.55
CA ALA A 392 12.36 16.45 16.99
C ALA A 392 13.29 15.91 15.88
N GLY A 393 12.78 15.59 14.69
CA GLY A 393 13.62 15.32 13.52
C GLY A 393 14.50 14.07 13.60
N PHE A 394 14.04 13.04 14.33
CA PHE A 394 14.59 11.69 14.30
C PHE A 394 13.61 10.73 13.61
N THR A 395 14.13 9.62 13.08
CA THR A 395 13.38 8.52 12.50
C THR A 395 13.51 7.30 13.39
N ARG A 396 12.40 6.64 13.67
CA ARG A 396 12.39 5.32 14.30
C ARG A 396 12.04 4.29 13.24
N SER A 397 12.72 3.16 13.23
CA SER A 397 12.36 2.05 12.38
C SER A 397 12.32 0.72 13.14
N VAL A 398 11.50 -0.18 12.65
CA VAL A 398 11.39 -1.56 13.12
C VAL A 398 11.50 -2.50 11.93
N TYR A 399 12.34 -3.52 12.07
CA TYR A 399 12.58 -4.54 11.06
C TYR A 399 12.34 -5.92 11.66
N PHE A 400 11.35 -6.64 11.13
CA PHE A 400 11.01 -7.99 11.58
C PHE A 400 11.97 -9.00 10.94
N ARG A 401 12.90 -9.53 11.73
CA ARG A 401 13.98 -10.40 11.23
C ARG A 401 13.45 -11.77 10.81
N THR A 402 14.02 -12.31 9.74
CA THR A 402 13.57 -13.57 9.14
C THR A 402 14.58 -14.71 9.31
N ASP A 403 15.83 -14.39 9.66
CA ASP A 403 16.86 -15.34 10.07
C ASP A 403 16.67 -15.83 11.51
N GLU A 404 16.17 -14.97 12.39
CA GLU A 404 15.86 -15.28 13.78
C GLU A 404 14.58 -14.56 14.22
N LEU A 405 13.81 -15.16 15.13
CA LEU A 405 12.56 -14.61 15.63
C LEU A 405 12.82 -13.47 16.61
N THR A 406 13.23 -12.33 16.07
CA THR A 406 13.52 -11.09 16.79
C THR A 406 13.07 -9.90 15.97
N LEU A 407 12.88 -8.76 16.62
CA LEU A 407 12.63 -7.49 15.95
C LEU A 407 13.84 -6.59 16.16
N ARG A 408 14.38 -6.04 15.08
CA ARG A 408 15.40 -4.99 15.16
C ARG A 408 14.71 -3.64 15.23
N LYS A 409 15.02 -2.86 16.25
CA LYS A 409 14.58 -1.48 16.39
C LYS A 409 15.77 -0.54 16.19
N ARG A 410 15.56 0.52 15.40
CA ARG A 410 16.57 1.55 15.15
C ARG A 410 16.03 2.95 15.38
N VAL A 411 16.90 3.86 15.81
CA VAL A 411 16.59 5.28 15.93
C VAL A 411 17.74 6.12 15.41
N VAL A 412 17.45 7.03 14.48
CA VAL A 412 18.46 7.87 13.79
C VAL A 412 17.96 9.31 13.60
N PRO A 413 18.74 10.35 13.95
CA PRO A 413 19.93 10.29 14.81
C PRO A 413 19.53 10.05 16.27
N TRP A 414 20.23 9.16 16.96
CA TRP A 414 19.97 8.79 18.36
C TRP A 414 20.08 9.99 19.30
N GLU A 415 21.08 10.86 19.13
CA GLU A 415 21.28 12.04 19.98
C GLU A 415 20.01 12.92 20.10
N ARG A 416 19.24 13.06 19.01
CA ARG A 416 18.02 13.87 18.99
C ARG A 416 16.90 13.20 19.75
N PHE A 417 16.78 11.88 19.63
CA PHE A 417 15.82 11.11 20.42
C PHE A 417 16.17 11.15 21.90
N ALA A 418 17.45 10.92 22.24
CA ALA A 418 17.98 10.95 23.59
C ALA A 418 17.74 12.31 24.27
N ALA A 419 18.04 13.41 23.56
CA ALA A 419 17.78 14.77 24.05
C ALA A 419 16.28 15.06 24.19
N TRP A 420 15.45 14.55 23.28
CA TRP A 420 14.01 14.78 23.31
C TRP A 420 13.32 14.14 24.52
N CYS A 421 13.66 12.89 24.87
CA CYS A 421 13.02 12.17 25.99
C CYS A 421 13.87 12.09 27.27
N GLY A 422 15.07 12.68 27.27
CA GLY A 422 15.96 12.73 28.43
C GLY A 422 16.49 11.36 28.84
N VAL A 423 16.92 10.54 27.87
CA VAL A 423 17.54 9.23 28.12
C VAL A 423 18.97 9.21 27.63
N SER A 424 19.76 8.25 28.10
CA SER A 424 21.12 8.00 27.63
C SER A 424 21.29 6.56 27.17
N LEU A 425 22.26 6.32 26.30
CA LEU A 425 22.57 4.95 25.85
C LEU A 425 23.02 4.07 27.03
N SER A 426 23.79 4.63 27.98
CA SER A 426 24.27 3.90 29.14
C SER A 426 23.12 3.49 30.08
N ASP A 427 22.09 4.33 30.22
CA ASP A 427 20.88 3.99 30.95
C ASP A 427 20.11 2.85 30.24
N MET A 428 19.98 2.91 28.91
CA MET A 428 19.34 1.82 28.14
C MET A 428 20.10 0.50 28.27
N GLN A 429 21.43 0.53 28.19
CA GLN A 429 22.27 -0.65 28.41
C GLN A 429 22.17 -1.18 29.84
N ARG A 430 22.02 -0.32 30.85
CA ARG A 430 21.81 -0.74 32.24
C ARG A 430 20.42 -1.37 32.40
N LEU A 431 19.38 -0.77 31.81
CA LEU A 431 18.01 -1.27 31.85
C LEU A 431 17.95 -2.68 31.30
N TYR A 432 18.32 -2.88 30.03
CA TYR A 432 18.23 -4.18 29.39
C TYR A 432 19.08 -5.25 30.09
N ARG A 433 20.28 -4.90 30.59
CA ARG A 433 21.10 -5.84 31.40
C ARG A 433 20.45 -6.22 32.73
N SER A 434 19.74 -5.29 33.37
CA SER A 434 19.13 -5.53 34.68
C SER A 434 17.81 -6.30 34.59
N THR A 435 17.15 -6.26 33.43
CA THR A 435 15.87 -6.94 33.19
C THR A 435 16.00 -8.25 32.40
N VAL A 436 17.22 -8.66 32.02
CA VAL A 436 17.44 -9.94 31.31
C VAL A 436 16.73 -11.09 32.03
N GLY A 437 15.89 -11.80 31.28
CA GLY A 437 15.19 -12.99 31.76
C GLY A 437 14.09 -12.72 32.78
N GLN A 438 13.74 -11.45 33.03
CA GLN A 438 12.57 -11.13 33.83
C GLN A 438 11.28 -11.34 33.03
N GLN A 439 10.22 -11.77 33.70
CA GLN A 439 8.94 -12.02 33.04
C GLN A 439 8.20 -10.71 32.78
N GLY A 440 7.34 -10.70 31.77
CA GLY A 440 6.46 -9.58 31.43
C GLY A 440 7.14 -8.43 30.68
N LEU A 441 8.37 -8.60 30.22
CA LEU A 441 9.14 -7.59 29.48
C LEU A 441 9.78 -8.17 28.22
N VAL A 442 9.89 -7.35 27.18
CA VAL A 442 10.80 -7.61 26.07
C VAL A 442 12.27 -7.51 26.52
N HIS A 443 13.12 -8.32 25.90
CA HIS A 443 14.56 -8.45 26.19
C HIS A 443 15.40 -8.06 24.98
N ALA A 444 16.55 -7.45 25.23
CA ALA A 444 17.58 -7.28 24.21
C ALA A 444 18.33 -8.61 24.01
N VAL A 445 18.26 -9.13 22.79
CA VAL A 445 19.08 -10.26 22.30
C VAL A 445 20.44 -9.75 21.83
N ARG A 446 20.47 -8.58 21.19
CA ARG A 446 21.68 -7.86 20.79
C ARG A 446 21.48 -6.37 21.02
N GLY A 447 22.56 -5.66 21.34
CA GLY A 447 22.49 -4.24 21.74
C GLY A 447 21.88 -4.05 23.14
N PRO A 448 21.45 -2.83 23.49
CA PRO A 448 21.51 -1.63 22.66
C PRO A 448 22.94 -1.16 22.41
N SER A 449 23.23 -0.83 21.15
CA SER A 449 24.51 -0.28 20.70
C SER A 449 24.29 1.00 19.91
N ASP A 450 25.30 1.87 19.96
CA ASP A 450 25.44 2.97 18.99
C ASP A 450 26.28 2.40 17.84
N GLU A 451 25.64 2.21 16.69
CA GLU A 451 26.31 1.83 15.44
C GLU A 451 26.97 3.09 14.83
N GLU A 452 27.69 2.93 13.71
CA GLU A 452 28.18 4.08 12.94
C GLU A 452 27.02 5.03 12.58
N ASP A 453 27.33 6.32 12.41
CA ASP A 453 26.37 7.38 12.04
C ASP A 453 25.25 7.72 13.05
N ASN A 454 25.53 7.65 14.37
CA ASN A 454 24.61 8.10 15.43
C ASN A 454 23.28 7.30 15.39
N THR A 455 23.42 5.98 15.32
CA THR A 455 22.31 5.04 15.15
C THR A 455 22.20 4.16 16.38
N TYR A 456 21.12 4.35 17.13
CA TYR A 456 20.73 3.38 18.15
C TYR A 456 20.16 2.14 17.48
N SER A 457 20.59 0.95 17.91
CA SER A 457 20.15 -0.33 17.37
C SER A 457 20.01 -1.37 18.49
N VAL A 458 18.90 -2.10 18.52
CA VAL A 458 18.64 -3.20 19.46
C VAL A 458 17.81 -4.29 18.79
N ASP A 459 18.21 -5.55 18.98
CA ASP A 459 17.43 -6.72 18.55
C ASP A 459 16.65 -7.24 19.77
N LEU A 460 15.34 -7.37 19.62
CA LEU A 460 14.39 -7.60 20.71
C LEU A 460 13.65 -8.93 20.57
N ALA A 461 13.45 -9.62 21.69
CA ALA A 461 12.63 -10.82 21.81
C ALA A 461 11.90 -10.87 23.17
N PRO A 462 10.73 -11.53 23.27
CA PRO A 462 10.00 -12.20 22.20
C PRO A 462 9.30 -11.20 21.27
N VAL A 463 8.95 -11.67 20.08
CA VAL A 463 8.05 -10.95 19.16
C VAL A 463 6.61 -11.41 19.43
N GLY A 464 5.66 -10.48 19.51
CA GLY A 464 4.27 -10.78 19.85
C GLY A 464 3.27 -10.26 18.82
N LEU A 465 2.01 -10.66 19.01
CA LEU A 465 0.87 -10.07 18.32
C LEU A 465 0.66 -8.62 18.77
N CYS A 466 0.20 -7.78 17.84
CA CYS A 466 -0.28 -6.44 18.16
C CYS A 466 -1.46 -6.52 19.13
N SER A 467 -1.48 -5.64 20.13
CA SER A 467 -2.49 -5.61 21.18
C SER A 467 -3.89 -5.24 20.69
N GLY A 468 -4.02 -4.50 19.57
CA GLY A 468 -5.30 -4.04 19.00
C GLY A 468 -6.35 -5.15 18.80
N ASP A 469 -5.89 -6.34 18.42
CA ASP A 469 -6.75 -7.51 18.17
C ASP A 469 -6.82 -8.47 19.37
N ALA A 470 -6.14 -8.10 20.45
CA ALA A 470 -5.91 -8.99 21.57
C ALA A 470 -6.75 -8.67 22.81
N LEU A 471 -7.75 -7.79 22.73
CA LEU A 471 -8.58 -7.41 23.88
C LEU A 471 -9.09 -8.64 24.66
N PRO A 472 -9.03 -8.61 26.00
CA PRO A 472 -9.53 -9.72 26.80
C PRO A 472 -11.03 -9.90 26.57
N ARG A 473 -11.46 -11.14 26.35
CA ARG A 473 -12.87 -11.48 26.08
C ARG A 473 -13.67 -11.77 27.33
N ASN A 474 -13.00 -12.01 28.45
CA ASN A 474 -13.59 -12.39 29.72
C ASN A 474 -12.64 -12.01 30.88
N GLU A 475 -13.15 -12.08 32.11
CA GLU A 475 -12.39 -11.72 33.32
C GLU A 475 -11.10 -12.53 33.48
N MET A 476 -11.08 -13.80 33.07
CA MET A 476 -9.89 -14.65 33.17
C MET A 476 -8.77 -14.16 32.24
N GLU A 477 -9.10 -13.84 30.99
CA GLU A 477 -8.14 -13.25 30.04
C GLU A 477 -7.68 -11.86 30.50
N ALA A 478 -8.58 -11.06 31.10
CA ALA A 478 -8.23 -9.76 31.67
C ALA A 478 -7.24 -9.91 32.83
N ARG A 479 -7.47 -10.90 33.71
CA ARG A 479 -6.55 -11.25 34.79
C ARG A 479 -5.20 -11.67 34.23
N ASP A 480 -5.14 -12.55 33.24
CA ASP A 480 -3.88 -13.02 32.65
C ASP A 480 -3.09 -11.87 32.00
N MET A 481 -3.78 -10.95 31.33
CA MET A 481 -3.20 -9.71 30.81
C MET A 481 -2.59 -8.87 31.92
N ILE A 482 -3.38 -8.47 32.92
CA ILE A 482 -2.91 -7.62 34.02
C ILE A 482 -1.76 -8.28 34.78
N HIS A 483 -1.84 -9.60 34.97
CA HIS A 483 -0.82 -10.38 35.65
C HIS A 483 0.53 -10.32 34.91
N GLY A 484 0.54 -10.53 33.58
CA GLY A 484 1.76 -10.41 32.77
C GLY A 484 2.36 -9.00 32.79
N LEU A 485 1.53 -7.97 32.66
CA LEU A 485 1.98 -6.58 32.65
C LEU A 485 2.52 -6.14 34.03
N LEU A 486 1.91 -6.58 35.12
CA LEU A 486 2.41 -6.31 36.48
C LEU A 486 3.74 -7.00 36.75
N HIS A 487 3.98 -8.21 36.22
CA HIS A 487 5.31 -8.82 36.28
C HIS A 487 6.36 -7.95 35.59
N GLY A 488 6.02 -7.41 34.41
CA GLY A 488 6.91 -6.51 33.69
C GLY A 488 7.22 -5.23 34.44
N LEU A 489 6.21 -4.57 35.00
CA LEU A 489 6.41 -3.38 35.84
C LEU A 489 7.21 -3.70 37.10
N ALA A 490 6.91 -4.80 37.79
CA ALA A 490 7.64 -5.18 38.98
C ALA A 490 9.14 -5.40 38.69
N ALA A 491 9.46 -6.02 37.56
CA ALA A 491 10.84 -6.21 37.11
C ALA A 491 11.53 -4.87 36.77
N LEU A 492 10.85 -3.99 36.03
CA LEU A 492 11.38 -2.68 35.65
C LEU A 492 11.62 -1.79 36.89
N HIS A 493 10.65 -1.76 37.81
CA HIS A 493 10.71 -0.99 39.05
C HIS A 493 11.82 -1.48 39.98
N LYS A 494 12.03 -2.81 40.05
CA LYS A 494 13.12 -3.43 40.79
C LYS A 494 14.49 -3.08 40.19
N ALA A 495 14.59 -2.94 38.87
CA ALA A 495 15.78 -2.45 38.20
C ALA A 495 16.02 -0.93 38.38
N GLY A 496 15.11 -0.22 39.04
CA GLY A 496 15.23 1.22 39.31
C GLY A 496 14.73 2.10 38.17
N PHE A 497 13.96 1.55 37.22
CA PHE A 497 13.42 2.27 36.07
C PHE A 497 11.90 2.35 36.11
N VAL A 498 11.36 3.26 35.31
CA VAL A 498 9.92 3.42 35.01
C VAL A 498 9.73 3.41 33.50
N HIS A 499 8.58 2.92 33.04
CA HIS A 499 8.31 2.73 31.61
C HIS A 499 8.03 4.05 30.89
N ARG A 500 7.31 4.97 31.55
CA ARG A 500 6.91 6.31 31.05
C ARG A 500 5.89 6.33 29.89
N ASP A 501 5.90 5.35 29.00
CA ASP A 501 4.98 5.29 27.84
C ASP A 501 3.99 4.11 27.89
N LEU A 502 3.35 3.86 29.03
CA LEU A 502 2.37 2.77 29.14
C LEU A 502 1.08 3.12 28.42
N ARG A 503 0.86 2.46 27.28
CA ARG A 503 -0.34 2.56 26.46
C ARG A 503 -0.58 1.24 25.73
N TRP A 504 -1.77 1.08 25.17
CA TRP A 504 -2.17 -0.16 24.50
C TRP A 504 -1.17 -0.61 23.43
N ASP A 505 -0.68 0.32 22.61
CA ASP A 505 0.28 0.03 21.52
C ASP A 505 1.66 -0.45 22.01
N ASN A 506 1.99 -0.22 23.29
CA ASN A 506 3.26 -0.59 23.90
C ASN A 506 3.12 -1.87 24.75
N VAL A 507 2.15 -2.71 24.39
CA VAL A 507 1.90 -4.02 24.98
C VAL A 507 1.80 -5.06 23.86
N ALA A 508 2.30 -6.27 24.10
CA ALA A 508 2.16 -7.38 23.16
C ALA A 508 1.82 -8.69 23.90
N CYS A 509 1.34 -9.68 23.17
CA CYS A 509 1.10 -11.02 23.69
C CYS A 509 1.57 -12.12 22.73
N CYS A 510 1.79 -13.33 23.24
CA CYS A 510 2.09 -14.47 22.37
C CYS A 510 0.85 -14.90 21.56
N ALA A 511 1.08 -15.53 20.40
CA ALA A 511 0.00 -16.04 19.55
C ALA A 511 -0.64 -17.35 20.06
N ARG A 512 -0.06 -17.97 21.10
CA ARG A 512 -0.54 -19.24 21.66
C ARG A 512 -1.49 -18.98 22.82
N GLU A 513 -2.50 -19.83 22.95
CA GLU A 513 -3.39 -19.81 24.11
C GLU A 513 -2.85 -20.71 25.25
N PRO A 514 -3.01 -20.31 26.53
CA PRO A 514 -3.46 -18.98 26.97
C PRO A 514 -2.44 -17.89 26.63
N ARG A 515 -2.94 -16.73 26.18
CA ARG A 515 -2.09 -15.58 25.83
C ARG A 515 -1.29 -15.12 27.03
N ARG A 516 0.01 -14.97 26.81
CA ARG A 516 0.92 -14.38 27.80
C ARG A 516 1.34 -12.99 27.35
N TRP A 517 1.16 -12.02 28.24
CA TRP A 517 1.31 -10.60 27.96
C TRP A 517 2.62 -10.04 28.50
N PHE A 518 3.18 -9.06 27.79
CA PHE A 518 4.44 -8.41 28.14
C PHE A 518 4.50 -6.97 27.60
N LEU A 519 5.33 -6.15 28.26
CA LEU A 519 5.59 -4.76 27.90
C LEU A 519 6.69 -4.66 26.83
N ILE A 520 6.52 -3.72 25.90
CA ILE A 520 7.45 -3.42 24.80
C ILE A 520 7.73 -1.91 24.73
N ASP A 521 8.62 -1.47 23.83
CA ASP A 521 8.95 -0.04 23.63
C ASP A 521 9.57 0.62 24.87
N LEU A 522 10.66 0.02 25.37
CA LEU A 522 11.36 0.47 26.58
C LEU A 522 12.27 1.68 26.35
N GLU A 523 12.41 2.18 25.11
CA GLU A 523 13.35 3.23 24.73
C GLU A 523 13.01 4.60 25.34
N CYS A 524 11.75 4.79 25.74
CA CYS A 524 11.32 5.93 26.53
C CYS A 524 11.46 5.70 28.05
N SER A 525 11.93 4.55 28.53
CA SER A 525 12.10 4.31 29.97
C SER A 525 13.19 5.21 30.56
N ALA A 526 13.06 5.57 31.83
CA ALA A 526 14.08 6.36 32.54
C ALA A 526 14.22 5.88 33.98
N ALA A 527 15.28 6.35 34.65
CA ALA A 527 15.43 6.13 36.08
C ALA A 527 14.18 6.62 36.80
N ALA A 528 13.69 5.83 37.75
CA ALA A 528 12.54 6.20 38.55
C ALA A 528 12.82 7.50 39.30
N ASP A 529 11.80 8.35 39.44
CA ASP A 529 11.85 9.59 40.20
C ASP A 529 12.79 10.65 39.62
N ALA A 530 13.25 10.46 38.38
CA ALA A 530 13.98 11.46 37.61
C ALA A 530 13.06 12.63 37.23
N GLU A 531 13.66 13.82 37.14
CA GLU A 531 12.94 15.01 36.66
C GLU A 531 12.60 14.87 35.19
N VAL A 532 11.38 15.26 34.85
CA VAL A 532 10.93 15.27 33.46
C VAL A 532 11.42 16.56 32.80
N LEU A 533 12.03 16.45 31.62
CA LEU A 533 12.44 17.61 30.84
C LEU A 533 11.25 18.55 30.57
N THR A 534 11.49 19.85 30.67
CA THR A 534 10.47 20.86 30.40
C THR A 534 9.94 20.71 28.98
N GLY A 535 8.61 20.61 28.84
CA GLY A 535 7.95 20.44 27.54
C GLY A 535 7.92 19.01 27.00
N PHE A 536 8.53 18.05 27.69
CA PHE A 536 8.38 16.63 27.36
C PHE A 536 7.11 16.05 28.02
N GLN A 537 6.17 15.62 27.19
CA GLN A 537 4.98 14.91 27.63
C GLN A 537 4.61 13.87 26.57
N LEU A 538 4.50 12.61 26.99
CA LEU A 538 4.07 11.53 26.12
C LEU A 538 2.54 11.46 26.05
N MET A 539 2.05 10.86 24.97
CA MET A 539 0.61 10.64 24.80
C MET A 539 0.06 9.78 25.95
N GLY A 540 -1.11 10.16 26.46
CA GLY A 540 -1.77 9.47 27.57
C GLY A 540 -1.37 9.99 28.96
N TRP A 541 -0.39 10.89 29.08
CA TRP A 541 -0.13 11.56 30.35
C TRP A 541 -1.24 12.55 30.69
N GLU A 542 -1.84 12.39 31.87
CA GLU A 542 -2.86 13.29 32.38
C GLU A 542 -2.22 14.48 33.09
N THR A 543 -2.48 15.68 32.55
CA THR A 543 -1.95 16.95 33.04
C THR A 543 -2.32 17.16 34.51
N GLY A 544 -1.31 17.36 35.35
CA GLY A 544 -1.49 17.58 36.79
C GLY A 544 -1.81 16.32 37.61
N VAL A 545 -1.86 15.13 36.99
CA VAL A 545 -2.15 13.87 37.69
C VAL A 545 -1.01 12.86 37.55
N THR A 546 -0.52 12.61 36.33
CA THR A 546 0.47 11.55 36.10
C THR A 546 1.79 11.81 36.81
N LEU A 547 2.21 13.08 36.93
CA LEU A 547 3.45 13.46 37.57
C LEU A 547 3.28 13.73 39.06
N VAL A 548 4.22 13.22 39.86
CA VAL A 548 4.32 13.51 41.30
C VAL A 548 5.42 14.53 41.49
N ASN A 549 5.07 15.76 41.87
CA ASN A 549 6.02 16.87 42.03
C ASN A 549 6.92 17.09 40.80
N GLY A 550 6.34 17.01 39.60
CA GLY A 550 7.07 17.17 38.33
C GLY A 550 7.91 15.96 37.90
N ARG A 551 7.82 14.84 38.62
CA ARG A 551 8.58 13.61 38.35
C ARG A 551 7.67 12.48 37.91
N TYR A 552 8.18 11.61 37.05
CA TYR A 552 7.50 10.37 36.69
C TYR A 552 7.98 9.25 37.62
N THR A 553 7.04 8.60 38.29
CA THR A 553 7.30 7.67 39.40
C THR A 553 6.84 6.25 39.09
N ARG A 554 7.16 5.30 39.96
CA ARG A 554 6.67 3.91 39.83
C ARG A 554 5.14 3.86 39.96
N GLU A 555 4.61 4.73 40.79
CA GLU A 555 3.19 4.95 41.01
C GLU A 555 2.50 5.53 39.76
N SER A 556 3.21 6.37 39.01
CA SER A 556 2.77 6.88 37.71
C SER A 556 2.58 5.74 36.70
N ASP A 557 3.52 4.77 36.63
CA ASP A 557 3.38 3.58 35.78
C ASP A 557 2.15 2.74 36.17
N ILE A 558 1.94 2.50 37.47
CA ILE A 558 0.79 1.70 37.96
C ILE A 558 -0.53 2.39 37.59
N TYR A 559 -0.61 3.70 37.77
CA TYR A 559 -1.78 4.48 37.37
C TYR A 559 -2.06 4.38 35.86
N GLN A 560 -1.02 4.51 35.03
CA GLN A 560 -1.15 4.38 33.58
C GLN A 560 -1.56 2.97 33.16
N LEU A 561 -1.04 1.93 33.82
CA LEU A 561 -1.52 0.56 33.64
C LEU A 561 -3.00 0.45 33.98
N GLY A 562 -3.45 1.07 35.08
CA GLY A 562 -4.86 1.14 35.44
C GLY A 562 -5.72 1.73 34.33
N ARG A 563 -5.29 2.85 33.73
CA ARG A 563 -6.00 3.52 32.62
C ARG A 563 -6.06 2.66 31.36
N LEU A 564 -4.96 1.98 31.05
CA LEU A 564 -4.88 1.03 29.95
C LEU A 564 -5.89 -0.11 30.16
N VAL A 565 -5.90 -0.71 31.36
CA VAL A 565 -6.74 -1.85 31.73
C VAL A 565 -8.21 -1.48 31.78
N GLU A 566 -8.55 -0.32 32.35
CA GLU A 566 -9.92 0.22 32.42
C GLU A 566 -10.54 0.27 31.02
N LYS A 567 -9.81 0.85 30.06
CA LYS A 567 -10.26 0.92 28.67
C LYS A 567 -10.37 -0.45 28.02
N ALA A 568 -9.39 -1.34 28.25
CA ALA A 568 -9.37 -2.68 27.66
C ALA A 568 -10.49 -3.59 28.18
N CYS A 569 -10.97 -3.35 29.41
CA CYS A 569 -11.97 -4.17 30.08
C CYS A 569 -13.37 -3.52 30.12
N GLU A 570 -13.57 -2.37 29.47
CA GLU A 570 -14.81 -1.57 29.55
C GLU A 570 -16.07 -2.36 29.21
N ARG A 571 -15.96 -3.35 28.31
CA ARG A 571 -17.08 -4.19 27.85
C ARG A 571 -17.26 -5.49 28.63
N LEU A 572 -16.43 -5.74 29.65
CA LEU A 572 -16.44 -7.00 30.40
C LEU A 572 -17.34 -6.90 31.63
N GLU A 573 -18.09 -7.96 31.88
CA GLU A 573 -18.73 -8.16 33.18
C GLU A 573 -17.69 -8.68 34.18
N LEU A 574 -17.37 -7.83 35.16
CA LEU A 574 -16.32 -8.09 36.13
C LEU A 574 -16.91 -8.37 37.52
N SER A 575 -16.32 -9.32 38.22
CA SER A 575 -16.57 -9.57 39.65
C SER A 575 -16.22 -8.36 40.51
N ASP A 576 -16.78 -8.30 41.72
CA ASP A 576 -16.47 -7.22 42.67
C ASP A 576 -14.98 -7.20 43.05
N ALA A 577 -14.36 -8.39 43.14
CA ALA A 577 -12.92 -8.51 43.38
C ALA A 577 -12.08 -7.94 42.24
N ALA A 578 -12.49 -8.17 40.98
CA ALA A 578 -11.84 -7.59 39.81
C ALA A 578 -11.97 -6.07 39.79
N LYS A 579 -13.17 -5.54 40.06
CA LYS A 579 -13.44 -4.09 40.12
C LYS A 579 -12.64 -3.41 41.22
N GLU A 580 -12.57 -4.01 42.40
CA GLU A 580 -11.73 -3.52 43.51
C GLU A 580 -10.26 -3.49 43.11
N PHE A 581 -9.77 -4.54 42.45
CA PHE A 581 -8.39 -4.60 41.97
C PHE A 581 -8.09 -3.51 40.92
N MET A 582 -8.97 -3.31 39.94
CA MET A 582 -8.80 -2.25 38.93
C MET A 582 -8.83 -0.86 39.56
N SER A 583 -9.72 -0.63 40.54
CA SER A 583 -9.74 0.62 41.29
C SER A 583 -8.43 0.87 42.04
N ALA A 584 -7.79 -0.19 42.57
CA ALA A 584 -6.48 -0.08 43.21
C ALA A 584 -5.38 0.35 42.22
N LEU A 585 -5.42 -0.09 40.96
CA LEU A 585 -4.49 0.39 39.91
C LEU A 585 -4.71 1.88 39.60
N LEU A 586 -5.96 2.33 39.56
CA LEU A 586 -6.38 3.71 39.24
C LEU A 586 -6.23 4.70 40.40
N THR A 587 -5.67 4.28 41.54
CA THR A 587 -5.35 5.20 42.63
C THR A 587 -4.35 6.24 42.13
N ARG A 588 -4.63 7.53 42.37
CA ARG A 588 -3.78 8.63 41.89
C ARG A 588 -2.33 8.42 42.32
N PRO A 589 -1.32 8.76 41.48
CA PRO A 589 0.08 8.50 41.80
C PRO A 589 0.52 9.05 43.17
N THR A 590 0.04 10.23 43.58
CA THR A 590 0.35 10.85 44.89
C THR A 590 -0.21 10.09 46.10
N GLN A 591 -1.17 9.19 45.87
CA GLN A 591 -1.87 8.41 46.90
C GLN A 591 -1.59 6.90 46.78
N GLN A 592 -0.96 6.46 45.69
CA GLN A 592 -0.67 5.06 45.44
C GLN A 592 0.38 4.56 46.44
N ARG A 593 0.00 3.55 47.24
CA ARG A 593 0.88 2.95 48.26
C ARG A 593 1.30 1.52 47.92
N SER A 594 0.69 0.93 46.89
CA SER A 594 1.00 -0.41 46.45
C SER A 594 2.00 -0.35 45.30
N SER A 595 3.12 -1.06 45.44
CA SER A 595 4.03 -1.30 44.33
C SER A 595 3.47 -2.37 43.39
N ALA A 596 3.97 -2.44 42.15
CA ALA A 596 3.60 -3.52 41.21
C ALA A 596 3.83 -4.91 41.82
N ALA A 597 4.95 -5.09 42.53
CA ALA A 597 5.24 -6.34 43.24
C ALA A 597 4.22 -6.67 44.35
N ARG A 598 3.71 -5.66 45.07
CA ARG A 598 2.68 -5.87 46.09
C ARG A 598 1.32 -6.20 45.47
N LEU A 599 1.00 -5.61 44.32
CA LEU A 599 -0.24 -5.88 43.59
C LEU A 599 -0.29 -7.32 43.06
N LEU A 600 0.85 -7.90 42.67
CA LEU A 600 0.94 -9.32 42.30
C LEU A 600 0.52 -10.27 43.42
N SER A 601 0.69 -9.89 44.69
CA SER A 601 0.28 -10.68 45.85
C SER A 601 -1.23 -10.60 46.15
N ASN A 602 -2.01 -9.84 45.37
CA ASN A 602 -3.45 -9.78 45.55
C ASN A 602 -4.09 -11.13 45.18
N LYS A 603 -5.07 -11.54 45.99
CA LYS A 603 -5.78 -12.81 45.80
C LYS A 603 -6.42 -12.95 44.43
N TRP A 604 -6.95 -11.86 43.87
CA TRP A 604 -7.60 -11.88 42.56
C TRP A 604 -6.62 -12.27 41.43
N ILE A 605 -5.38 -11.74 41.46
CA ILE A 605 -4.34 -12.08 40.49
C ILE A 605 -3.90 -13.54 40.59
N SER A 606 -3.92 -14.11 41.79
CA SER A 606 -3.53 -15.52 42.02
C SER A 606 -2.10 -15.85 41.58
N CYS A 607 -1.16 -14.92 41.76
CA CYS A 607 0.26 -15.15 41.43
C CYS A 607 0.89 -16.20 42.36
N VAL A 608 1.67 -17.12 41.79
CA VAL A 608 2.43 -18.15 42.54
C VAL A 608 3.94 -17.86 42.61
N GLY A 609 4.32 -16.59 42.42
CA GLY A 609 5.70 -16.12 42.53
C GLY A 609 6.61 -16.60 41.39
N ALA A 610 7.84 -17.01 41.70
CA ALA A 610 8.83 -17.40 40.70
C ALA A 610 8.43 -18.61 39.82
N ALA A 611 7.51 -19.44 40.31
CA ALA A 611 6.95 -20.56 39.54
C ALA A 611 5.80 -20.14 38.61
N CYS A 612 5.43 -18.86 38.59
CA CYS A 612 4.32 -18.36 37.80
C CYS A 612 4.63 -18.49 36.29
N ARG A 613 3.74 -19.19 35.59
CA ARG A 613 3.79 -19.38 34.12
C ARG A 613 2.81 -18.49 33.35
N ALA A 614 2.06 -17.64 34.06
CA ALA A 614 1.08 -16.73 33.46
C ALA A 614 1.72 -15.48 32.83
N ALA A 615 2.97 -15.16 33.18
CA ALA A 615 3.68 -14.00 32.67
C ALA A 615 4.37 -14.27 31.31
N GLY A 616 4.24 -13.34 30.36
CA GLY A 616 4.86 -13.44 29.04
C GLY A 616 6.37 -13.21 29.04
N ALA A 617 7.04 -13.53 27.93
CA ALA A 617 8.46 -13.28 27.74
C ALA A 617 9.40 -13.95 28.77
N GLN A 618 9.21 -15.26 28.98
CA GLN A 618 10.13 -16.04 29.80
C GLN A 618 11.53 -16.11 29.16
N PRO A 619 12.60 -16.31 29.95
CA PRO A 619 13.92 -16.62 29.40
C PRO A 619 13.85 -17.79 28.40
N GLY A 620 14.19 -17.53 27.15
CA GLY A 620 14.21 -18.54 26.08
C GLY A 620 12.92 -18.66 25.26
N GLU A 621 11.86 -17.90 25.58
CA GLU A 621 10.75 -17.71 24.65
C GLU A 621 11.24 -16.79 23.51
N ARG A 622 11.42 -17.39 22.33
CA ARG A 622 11.68 -16.69 21.07
C ARG A 622 10.36 -16.43 20.36
#